data_AF-A0A810NRR9-F1
#
_entry.id   AF-A0A810NRR9-F1
#
_cell.length_a   1.000
_cell.length_b   1.000
_cell.length_c   1.000
_cell.angle_alpha   90.00
_cell.angle_beta   90.00
_cell.angle_gamma   90.00
#
_symmetry.space_group_name_H-M   'P 1'
#
loop_
_entity.id
_entity.type
_entity.pdbx_description
1 polymer ?
#
loop_
_entity_poly.entity_id
_entity_poly.type
_entity_poly.pdbx_seq_one_letter_code
_entity_poly.pdbx_strand_id
1 'polypeptide(L)'
;MSLQEYAMRVPLDEADFDDADRLVYGGQLFTGVAVEADEDGVLLGETSYRDGVQDGPERNFRDDGSVSLENVYRFGIIRESRRWHANGRLAYEMHADEFGRMETARHWDADGNPE
;
A
#
# COMPACT_ATOMS: atom_id res chain seq x y z
N MET A 1 16.26 16.29 2.83
CA MET A 1 15.02 16.84 2.27
C MET A 1 14.51 15.80 1.29
N SER A 2 13.38 15.17 1.59
CA SER A 2 12.89 13.96 0.91
C SER A 2 11.94 14.36 -0.22
N LEU A 3 12.03 13.71 -1.39
CA LEU A 3 11.11 13.91 -2.53
C LEU A 3 9.63 13.62 -2.19
N GLN A 4 9.34 13.10 -0.99
CA GLN A 4 8.00 12.74 -0.54
C GLN A 4 7.09 13.94 -0.19
N GLU A 5 7.62 15.16 -0.07
CA GLU A 5 6.85 16.34 0.38
C GLU A 5 6.01 17.04 -0.71
N TYR A 6 6.05 16.60 -1.98
CA TYR A 6 5.35 17.24 -3.11
C TYR A 6 4.35 16.35 -3.86
N ALA A 7 4.03 15.16 -3.35
CA ALA A 7 3.00 14.32 -3.97
C ALA A 7 1.60 14.84 -3.62
N MET A 8 0.73 15.00 -4.62
CA MET A 8 -0.69 15.28 -4.40
C MET A 8 -1.30 14.15 -3.57
N ARG A 9 -2.05 14.50 -2.52
CA ARG A 9 -2.78 13.54 -1.68
C ARG A 9 -4.27 13.79 -1.80
N VAL A 10 -5.05 12.76 -2.04
CA VAL A 10 -6.52 12.84 -2.17
C VAL A 10 -7.18 11.73 -1.35
N PRO A 11 -8.39 11.95 -0.78
CA PRO A 11 -9.19 10.86 -0.24
C PRO A 11 -9.54 9.87 -1.35
N LEU A 12 -9.43 8.57 -1.06
CA LEU A 12 -9.73 7.51 -2.02
C LEU A 12 -11.23 7.48 -2.37
N ASP A 13 -12.10 7.80 -1.40
CA ASP A 13 -13.55 7.86 -1.60
C ASP A 13 -14.01 9.06 -2.46
N GLU A 14 -13.15 10.06 -2.67
CA GLU A 14 -13.38 11.19 -3.58
C GLU A 14 -12.83 10.94 -5.00
N ALA A 15 -12.08 9.86 -5.20
CA ALA A 15 -11.56 9.45 -6.50
C ALA A 15 -12.47 8.40 -7.16
N ASP A 16 -12.31 8.23 -8.46
CA ASP A 16 -13.07 7.26 -9.25
C ASP A 16 -12.10 6.26 -9.92
N PHE A 17 -12.62 5.15 -10.43
CA PHE A 17 -11.87 4.21 -11.25
C PHE A 17 -12.50 4.15 -12.64
N ASP A 18 -11.66 4.23 -13.67
CA ASP A 18 -12.15 4.05 -15.04
C ASP A 18 -12.44 2.58 -15.38
N ASP A 19 -12.94 2.32 -16.59
CA ASP A 19 -13.26 0.97 -17.09
C ASP A 19 -12.06 -0.01 -17.12
N ALA A 20 -10.83 0.49 -16.89
CA ALA A 20 -9.61 -0.30 -16.84
C ALA A 20 -9.02 -0.39 -15.41
N ASP A 21 -9.83 -0.11 -14.38
CA ASP A 21 -9.44 -0.11 -12.97
C ASP A 21 -8.29 0.87 -12.65
N ARG A 22 -8.18 1.97 -13.41
CA ARG A 22 -7.19 3.02 -13.14
C ARG A 22 -7.81 4.14 -12.33
N LEU A 23 -7.09 4.59 -11.31
CA LEU A 23 -7.52 5.68 -10.45
C LEU A 23 -7.55 7.02 -11.22
N VAL A 24 -8.70 7.68 -11.15
CA VAL A 24 -9.01 8.96 -11.78
C VAL A 24 -9.42 9.96 -10.71
N TYR A 25 -8.88 11.17 -10.78
CA TYR A 25 -9.26 12.28 -9.91
C TYR A 25 -9.45 13.54 -10.76
N GLY A 26 -10.59 14.22 -10.60
CA GLY A 26 -10.94 15.37 -11.45
C GLY A 26 -11.07 15.03 -12.95
N GLY A 27 -11.41 13.78 -13.28
CA GLY A 27 -11.54 13.30 -14.66
C GLY A 27 -10.21 13.03 -15.38
N GLN A 28 -9.08 13.01 -14.67
CA GLN A 28 -7.76 12.69 -15.21
C GLN A 28 -7.12 11.53 -14.44
N LEU A 29 -6.27 10.75 -15.13
CA LEU A 29 -5.48 9.70 -14.49
C LEU A 29 -4.64 10.29 -13.35
N PHE A 30 -4.76 9.69 -12.16
CA PHE A 30 -4.18 10.23 -10.95
C PHE A 30 -2.70 9.86 -10.80
N THR A 31 -1.88 10.82 -10.37
CA THR A 31 -0.51 10.59 -9.93
C THR A 31 -0.31 11.27 -8.59
N GLY A 32 0.00 10.49 -7.56
CA GLY A 32 0.03 10.96 -6.18
C GLY A 32 -0.23 9.83 -5.19
N VAL A 33 -0.78 10.17 -4.03
CA VAL A 33 -1.16 9.22 -2.98
C VAL A 33 -2.67 9.31 -2.74
N ALA A 34 -3.38 8.19 -2.87
CA ALA A 34 -4.76 8.08 -2.42
C ALA A 34 -4.76 7.63 -0.96
N VAL A 35 -5.69 8.16 -0.17
CA VAL A 35 -5.76 7.97 1.28
C VAL A 35 -7.13 7.42 1.65
N GLU A 36 -7.17 6.29 2.35
CA GLU A 36 -8.39 5.71 2.89
C GLU A 36 -8.50 6.04 4.38
N ALA A 37 -9.63 6.59 4.80
CA ALA A 37 -9.94 6.89 6.19
C ALA A 37 -11.35 6.39 6.54
N ASP A 38 -11.60 6.13 7.82
CA ASP A 38 -12.95 5.82 8.31
C ASP A 38 -13.83 7.08 8.47
N GLU A 39 -15.08 6.88 8.91
CA GLU A 39 -16.05 7.96 9.13
C GLU A 39 -15.61 8.99 10.18
N ASP A 40 -14.72 8.60 11.10
CA ASP A 40 -14.14 9.46 12.15
C ASP A 40 -12.83 10.13 11.69
N GLY A 41 -12.37 9.84 10.46
CA GLY A 41 -11.14 10.39 9.88
C GLY A 41 -9.87 9.66 10.31
N VAL A 42 -9.98 8.47 10.92
CA VAL A 42 -8.82 7.63 11.25
C VAL A 42 -8.25 7.06 9.96
N LEU A 43 -6.94 7.23 9.77
CA LEU A 43 -6.23 6.73 8.60
C LEU A 43 -6.22 5.20 8.61
N LEU A 44 -6.85 4.59 7.59
CA LEU A 44 -6.89 3.14 7.39
C LEU A 44 -5.80 2.68 6.44
N GLY A 45 -5.50 3.49 5.42
CA GLY A 45 -4.49 3.15 4.43
C GLY A 45 -4.08 4.30 3.52
N GLU A 46 -2.97 4.10 2.82
CA GLU A 46 -2.54 4.97 1.75
C GLU A 46 -1.81 4.20 0.66
N THR A 47 -2.02 4.59 -0.59
CA THR A 47 -1.45 3.89 -1.75
C THR A 47 -0.93 4.90 -2.78
N SER A 48 0.28 4.66 -3.28
CA SER A 48 0.90 5.49 -4.31
C SER A 48 0.48 5.07 -5.72
N TYR A 49 0.12 6.03 -6.54
CA TYR A 49 -0.29 5.84 -7.93
C TYR A 49 0.55 6.68 -8.90
N ARG A 50 0.78 6.14 -10.09
CA ARG A 50 1.30 6.85 -11.27
C ARG A 50 0.42 6.51 -12.47
N ASP A 51 -0.09 7.53 -13.14
CA ASP A 51 -1.00 7.40 -14.29
C ASP A 51 -2.20 6.48 -14.01
N GLY A 52 -2.75 6.58 -12.80
CA GLY A 52 -3.89 5.81 -12.30
C GLY A 52 -3.55 4.37 -11.90
N VAL A 53 -2.30 3.93 -12.04
CA VAL A 53 -1.86 2.57 -11.69
C VAL A 53 -1.01 2.62 -10.42
N GLN A 54 -1.18 1.63 -9.53
CA GLN A 54 -0.35 1.54 -8.32
C GLN A 54 1.14 1.45 -8.68
N ASP A 55 1.94 2.39 -8.19
CA ASP A 55 3.38 2.45 -8.40
C ASP A 55 4.05 3.16 -7.22
N GLY A 56 4.75 2.39 -6.39
CA GLY A 56 5.32 2.85 -5.14
C GLY A 56 4.70 2.18 -3.92
N PRO A 57 4.85 2.78 -2.73
CA PRO A 57 4.42 2.18 -1.49
C PRO A 57 2.90 2.19 -1.31
N GLU A 58 2.41 1.14 -0.64
CA GLU A 58 1.10 1.04 0.01
C GLU A 58 1.33 0.70 1.49
N ARG A 59 0.53 1.31 2.37
CA ARG A 59 0.54 1.01 3.81
C ARG A 59 -0.89 0.93 4.32
N ASN A 60 -1.18 -0.06 5.16
CA ASN A 60 -2.41 -0.14 5.93
C ASN A 60 -2.09 -0.02 7.42
N PHE A 61 -3.00 0.58 8.16
CA PHE A 61 -2.84 0.89 9.56
C PHE A 61 -3.90 0.16 10.40
N ARG A 62 -3.58 -0.07 11.67
CA ARG A 62 -4.56 -0.47 12.70
C ARG A 62 -5.12 0.79 13.37
N ASP A 63 -6.16 0.60 14.17
CA ASP A 63 -6.82 1.67 14.95
C ASP A 63 -5.84 2.44 15.86
N ASP A 64 -4.75 1.80 16.30
CA ASP A 64 -3.70 2.44 17.12
C ASP A 64 -2.63 3.20 16.29
N GLY A 65 -2.80 3.27 14.97
CA GLY A 65 -1.88 3.88 14.01
C GLY A 65 -0.66 3.02 13.66
N SER A 66 -0.53 1.81 14.22
CA SER A 66 0.55 0.90 13.86
C SER A 66 0.34 0.31 12.47
N VAL A 67 1.43 0.11 11.72
CA VAL A 67 1.36 -0.47 10.38
C VAL A 67 1.03 -1.96 10.46
N SER A 68 -0.01 -2.38 9.75
CA SER A 68 -0.44 -3.78 9.64
C SER A 68 0.10 -4.47 8.41
N LEU A 69 0.25 -3.72 7.32
CA LEU A 69 0.70 -4.18 6.02
C LEU A 69 1.50 -3.07 5.32
N GLU A 70 2.53 -3.48 4.61
CA GLU A 70 3.23 -2.64 3.64
C GLU A 70 3.43 -3.45 2.36
N ASN A 71 3.03 -2.88 1.23
CA ASN A 71 3.35 -3.40 -0.09
C ASN A 71 4.19 -2.39 -0.86
N VAL A 72 4.99 -2.88 -1.81
CA VAL A 72 5.64 -2.05 -2.81
C VAL A 72 5.16 -2.50 -4.18
N TYR A 73 4.48 -1.61 -4.89
CA TYR A 73 3.99 -1.85 -6.24
C TYR A 73 4.93 -1.29 -7.30
N ARG A 74 4.96 -1.93 -8.47
CA ARG A 74 5.54 -1.39 -9.69
C ARG A 74 4.65 -1.77 -10.86
N PHE A 75 4.10 -0.79 -11.55
CA PHE A 75 3.12 -1.00 -12.64
C PHE A 75 1.97 -1.93 -12.25
N GLY A 76 1.41 -1.77 -11.06
CA GLY A 76 0.30 -2.59 -10.54
C GLY A 76 0.72 -3.97 -10.01
N ILE A 77 2.00 -4.32 -10.06
CA ILE A 77 2.52 -5.61 -9.61
C ILE A 77 3.19 -5.45 -8.24
N ILE A 78 2.79 -6.25 -7.26
CA ILE A 78 3.47 -6.32 -5.97
C ILE A 78 4.87 -6.90 -6.15
N ARG A 79 5.87 -6.17 -5.68
CA ARG A 79 7.29 -6.57 -5.68
C ARG A 79 7.74 -7.02 -4.30
N GLU A 80 7.21 -6.39 -3.27
CA GLU A 80 7.52 -6.67 -1.87
C GLU A 80 6.24 -6.58 -1.06
N SER A 81 6.08 -7.46 -0.08
CA SER A 81 4.98 -7.41 0.88
C SER A 81 5.50 -7.75 2.26
N ARG A 82 5.05 -7.00 3.26
CA ARG A 82 5.32 -7.25 4.68
C ARG A 82 4.02 -7.13 5.46
N ARG A 83 3.83 -8.00 6.44
CA ARG A 83 2.71 -7.93 7.39
C ARG A 83 3.22 -8.14 8.80
N TRP A 84 2.55 -7.51 9.75
CA TRP A 84 2.91 -7.59 11.17
C TRP A 84 1.79 -8.23 11.98
N HIS A 85 2.17 -8.92 13.04
CA HIS A 85 1.27 -9.29 14.13
C HIS A 85 0.83 -8.06 14.91
N ALA A 86 -0.24 -8.18 15.70
CA ALA A 86 -0.74 -7.09 16.54
C ALA A 86 0.29 -6.60 17.57
N ASN A 87 1.27 -7.43 17.93
CA ASN A 87 2.38 -7.05 18.83
C ASN A 87 3.54 -6.33 18.12
N GLY A 88 3.40 -6.02 16.82
CA GLY A 88 4.39 -5.33 16.01
C GLY A 88 5.56 -6.22 15.52
N ARG A 89 5.54 -7.53 15.76
CA ARG A 89 6.52 -8.46 15.16
C ARG A 89 6.14 -8.80 13.73
N LEU A 90 7.14 -9.03 12.89
CA LEU A 90 6.93 -9.44 11.50
C LEU A 90 6.21 -10.80 11.49
N ALA A 91 5.15 -10.91 10.69
CA ALA A 91 4.37 -12.13 10.51
C ALA A 91 4.66 -12.77 9.15
N TYR A 92 4.90 -11.93 8.14
CA TYR A 92 5.07 -12.35 6.76
C TYR A 92 5.96 -11.36 6.02
N GLU A 93 6.80 -11.90 5.15
CA GLU A 93 7.58 -11.12 4.19
C GLU A 93 7.69 -11.89 2.88
N MET A 94 7.55 -11.19 1.77
CA MET A 94 7.62 -11.76 0.43
C MET A 94 8.33 -10.82 -0.53
N HIS A 95 9.13 -11.41 -1.43
CA HIS A 95 9.71 -10.73 -2.59
C HIS A 95 9.30 -11.45 -3.87
N ALA A 96 8.95 -10.68 -4.89
CA ALA A 96 8.56 -11.14 -6.21
C ALA A 96 9.37 -10.47 -7.33
N ASP A 97 9.51 -11.20 -8.42
CA ASP A 97 10.15 -10.71 -9.63
C ASP A 97 9.28 -9.68 -10.38
N GLU A 98 9.74 -9.22 -11.54
CA GLU A 98 9.05 -8.19 -12.33
C GLU A 98 7.70 -8.62 -12.89
N PHE A 99 7.41 -9.92 -12.91
CA PHE A 99 6.14 -10.48 -13.38
C PHE A 99 5.22 -10.85 -12.20
N GLY A 100 5.60 -10.51 -10.97
CA GLY A 100 4.84 -10.84 -9.77
C GLY A 100 4.99 -12.29 -9.34
N ARG A 101 5.96 -13.03 -9.88
CA ARG A 101 6.23 -14.39 -9.45
C ARG A 101 7.05 -14.34 -8.17
N MET A 102 6.53 -14.99 -7.13
CA MET A 102 7.17 -15.05 -5.82
C MET A 102 8.53 -15.74 -5.93
N GLU A 103 9.58 -15.05 -5.48
CA GLU A 103 10.93 -15.58 -5.39
C GLU A 103 11.23 -16.09 -3.98
N THR A 104 10.78 -15.35 -2.96
CA THR A 104 10.93 -15.73 -1.56
C THR A 104 9.67 -15.38 -0.78
N ALA A 105 9.33 -16.21 0.20
CA ALA A 105 8.39 -15.86 1.24
C ALA A 105 8.84 -16.48 2.57
N ARG A 106 8.64 -15.74 3.65
CA ARG A 106 8.96 -16.14 5.01
C ARG A 106 7.76 -15.83 5.90
N HIS A 107 7.50 -16.73 6.85
CA HIS A 107 6.43 -16.60 7.83
C HIS A 107 7.05 -16.71 9.22
N TRP A 108 6.46 -16.00 10.16
CA TRP A 108 6.85 -16.06 11.56
C TRP A 108 5.61 -16.10 12.44
N ASP A 109 5.71 -16.86 13.52
CA ASP A 109 4.70 -16.87 14.57
C ASP A 109 4.67 -15.53 15.34
N ALA A 110 3.71 -15.38 16.25
CA ALA A 110 3.57 -14.18 17.07
C ALA A 110 4.78 -13.94 17.99
N ASP A 111 5.60 -14.96 18.26
CA ASP A 111 6.83 -14.85 19.03
C ASP A 111 8.04 -14.48 18.15
N GLY A 112 7.88 -14.41 16.82
CA GLY A 112 8.93 -14.08 15.87
C GLY A 112 9.82 -15.28 15.52
N ASN A 113 9.38 -16.50 15.80
CA ASN A 113 10.06 -17.70 15.33
C ASN A 113 9.61 -18.01 13.90
N PRO A 114 10.52 -18.42 13.01
CA PRO A 114 10.15 -18.86 11.67
C PRO A 114 9.20 -20.06 11.73
N GLU A 115 8.15 -20.04 10.91
CA GLU A 115 7.27 -21.19 10.66
C GLU A 115 7.79 -22.11 9.55
#